data_AF-A0A557SWI4-F1
#
_entry.id   AF-A0A557SWI4-F1
#
_cell.length_a   1.000
_cell.length_b   1.000
_cell.length_c   1.000
_cell.angle_alpha   90.00
_cell.angle_beta   90.00
_cell.angle_gamma   90.00
#
_symmetry.space_group_name_H-M   'P 1'
#
loop_
_entity.id
_entity.type
_entity.pdbx_description
1 polymer ?
#
loop_
_entity_poly.entity_id
_entity_poly.type
_entity_poly.pdbx_seq_one_letter_code
_entity_poly.pdbx_strand_id
1 'polypeptide(L)'
;MTFGPHGKMYCTIGDQGKNQISLYCSNIKAQHLPTAQQVAPKDWDAYEGKVLRMNSDGSIPEDDPVINGVQSHVYAYGHRNHQGIAVSPTDDLYVSAWGQIR
;
A
#
# COMPACT_ATOMS: atom_id res chain seq x y z
N MET A 1 4.01 -2.04 -10.14
CA MET A 1 5.19 -1.94 -9.27
C MET A 1 6.28 -1.18 -9.99
N THR A 2 7.15 -0.47 -9.29
CA THR A 2 8.31 0.23 -9.87
C THR A 2 9.45 0.28 -8.85
N PHE A 3 10.68 0.47 -9.33
CA PHE A 3 11.82 0.78 -8.47
C PHE A 3 12.02 2.29 -8.43
N GLY A 4 12.25 2.81 -7.22
CA GLY A 4 12.67 4.18 -7.00
C GLY A 4 14.19 4.29 -6.86
N PRO A 5 14.69 5.50 -6.57
CA PRO A 5 16.08 5.72 -6.19
C PRO A 5 16.53 4.81 -5.03
N HIS A 6 17.83 4.54 -4.96
CA HIS A 6 18.45 3.75 -3.87
C HIS A 6 17.92 2.30 -3.72
N GLY A 7 17.32 1.75 -4.79
CA GLY A 7 16.91 0.34 -4.81
C GLY A 7 15.64 0.03 -4.02
N LYS A 8 14.86 1.05 -3.63
CA LYS A 8 13.56 0.86 -3.00
C LYS A 8 12.53 0.39 -4.03
N MET A 9 11.73 -0.59 -3.68
CA MET A 9 10.62 -1.05 -4.50
C MET A 9 9.32 -0.43 -4.00
N TYR A 10 8.53 0.10 -4.92
CA TYR A 10 7.18 0.63 -4.66
C TYR A 10 6.14 -0.24 -5.35
N CYS A 11 5.11 -0.64 -4.61
CA CYS A 11 4.02 -1.47 -5.10
C CYS A 11 2.66 -0.89 -4.72
N THR A 12 1.66 -1.07 -5.57
CA THR A 12 0.28 -0.69 -5.28
C THR A 12 -0.57 -1.93 -5.13
N ILE A 13 -1.35 -2.00 -4.05
CA ILE A 13 -2.32 -3.06 -3.82
C ILE A 13 -3.70 -2.42 -3.74
N GLY A 14 -4.63 -2.86 -4.59
CA GLY A 14 -6.01 -2.38 -4.57
C GLY A 14 -6.80 -2.86 -3.35
N ASP A 15 -7.99 -2.32 -3.15
CA ASP A 15 -8.93 -2.68 -2.08
C ASP A 15 -9.69 -4.00 -2.32
N GLN A 16 -9.24 -4.77 -3.32
CA GLN A 16 -9.82 -6.05 -3.75
C GLN A 16 -11.24 -5.93 -4.33
N GLY A 17 -11.67 -4.72 -4.70
CA GLY A 17 -12.99 -4.50 -5.28
C GLY A 17 -14.12 -4.76 -4.29
N LYS A 18 -13.87 -4.54 -3.00
CA LYS A 18 -14.89 -4.65 -1.95
C LYS A 18 -15.85 -3.45 -2.00
N ASN A 19 -17.06 -3.65 -1.49
CA ASN A 19 -18.16 -2.67 -1.55
C ASN A 19 -18.60 -2.31 -3.00
N GLN A 20 -18.47 -3.25 -3.94
CA GLN A 20 -18.94 -3.08 -5.32
C GLN A 20 -19.34 -4.43 -5.97
N ILE A 21 -20.28 -4.37 -6.92
CA ILE A 21 -20.72 -5.50 -7.77
C ILE A 21 -20.96 -6.77 -6.94
N SER A 22 -20.16 -7.82 -7.14
CA SER A 22 -20.28 -9.12 -6.49
C SER A 22 -19.79 -9.14 -5.04
N LEU A 23 -19.00 -8.14 -4.64
CA LEU A 23 -18.43 -7.98 -3.30
C LEU A 23 -19.05 -6.79 -2.55
N TYR A 24 -20.27 -6.38 -2.92
CA TYR A 24 -20.96 -5.24 -2.33
C TYR A 24 -21.05 -5.32 -0.79
N CYS A 25 -21.32 -6.50 -0.23
CA CYS A 25 -21.41 -6.65 1.23
C CYS A 25 -20.05 -6.89 1.92
N SER A 26 -18.94 -6.90 1.17
CA SER A 26 -17.61 -7.05 1.75
C SER A 26 -17.05 -5.72 2.22
N ASN A 27 -16.53 -5.69 3.45
CA ASN A 27 -15.99 -4.48 4.07
C ASN A 27 -14.68 -4.05 3.39
N ILE A 28 -14.61 -2.78 2.98
CA ILE A 28 -13.36 -2.16 2.49
C ILE A 28 -12.33 -2.08 3.63
N LYS A 29 -11.12 -2.59 3.38
CA LYS A 29 -9.99 -2.50 4.33
C LYS A 29 -8.96 -1.43 3.96
N ALA A 30 -9.23 -0.58 2.96
CA ALA A 30 -8.30 0.45 2.51
C ALA A 30 -7.81 1.38 3.64
N GLN A 31 -8.68 1.66 4.62
CA GLN A 31 -8.38 2.46 5.83
C GLN A 31 -7.85 1.64 7.02
N HIS A 32 -7.93 0.31 6.96
CA HIS A 32 -7.42 -0.55 8.00
C HIS A 32 -5.89 -0.59 7.92
N LEU A 33 -5.22 -0.34 9.04
CA LEU A 33 -3.76 -0.32 9.16
C LEU A 33 -3.28 -1.56 9.93
N PRO A 34 -2.10 -2.10 9.58
CA PRO A 34 -1.54 -3.26 10.27
C PRO A 34 -1.16 -2.92 11.71
N THR A 35 -1.31 -3.90 12.59
CA THR A 35 -0.80 -3.82 13.97
C THR A 35 0.61 -4.41 14.05
N ALA A 36 1.38 -4.08 15.10
CA ALA A 36 2.71 -4.66 15.32
C ALA A 36 2.66 -6.19 15.45
N GLN A 37 1.58 -6.72 16.04
CA GLN A 37 1.33 -8.16 16.20
C GLN A 37 1.08 -8.87 14.88
N GLN A 38 0.67 -8.14 13.83
CA GLN A 38 0.54 -8.68 12.47
C GLN A 38 1.84 -8.52 11.69
N VAL A 39 2.52 -7.38 11.80
CA VAL A 39 3.78 -7.14 11.10
C VAL A 39 4.88 -8.11 11.53
N ALA A 40 5.03 -8.36 12.84
CA ALA A 40 6.08 -9.24 13.37
C ALA A 40 6.07 -10.66 12.79
N PRO A 41 4.92 -11.38 12.71
CA PRO A 41 4.84 -12.68 12.06
C PRO A 41 4.65 -12.61 10.53
N LYS A 42 4.74 -11.42 9.92
CA LYS A 42 4.50 -11.21 8.48
C LYS A 42 3.06 -11.52 8.03
N ASP A 43 2.08 -11.20 8.87
CA ASP A 43 0.67 -11.16 8.50
C ASP A 43 0.36 -9.83 7.78
N TRP A 44 -0.02 -9.94 6.50
CA TRP A 44 -0.25 -8.80 5.60
C TRP A 44 -1.72 -8.60 5.26
N ASP A 45 -2.65 -9.15 6.04
CA ASP A 45 -4.11 -9.05 5.78
C ASP A 45 -4.65 -7.60 5.74
N ALA A 46 -3.89 -6.64 6.28
CA ALA A 46 -4.22 -5.21 6.27
C ALA A 46 -3.67 -4.46 5.05
N TYR A 47 -3.02 -5.13 4.09
CA TYR A 47 -2.32 -4.47 2.97
C TYR A 47 -3.22 -4.17 1.76
N GLU A 48 -4.53 -4.34 1.89
CA GLU A 48 -5.50 -3.95 0.88
C GLU A 48 -5.61 -2.41 0.77
N GLY A 49 -5.64 -1.88 -0.44
CA GLY A 49 -5.80 -0.44 -0.69
C GLY A 49 -4.61 0.41 -0.24
N LYS A 50 -3.38 -0.06 -0.50
CA LYS A 50 -2.12 0.54 -0.02
C LYS A 50 -1.15 0.85 -1.16
N VAL A 51 -0.27 1.81 -0.93
CA VAL A 51 1.05 1.87 -1.56
C VAL A 51 2.05 1.31 -0.56
N LEU A 52 2.83 0.32 -0.99
CA LEU A 52 3.87 -0.30 -0.20
C LEU A 52 5.24 0.13 -0.68
N ARG A 53 6.16 0.35 0.26
CA ARG A 53 7.59 0.57 0.02
C ARG A 53 8.37 -0.55 0.72
N MET A 54 9.39 -1.07 0.05
CA MET A 54 10.24 -2.12 0.59
C MET A 54 11.68 -2.01 0.09
N ASN A 55 12.61 -2.57 0.86
CA ASN A 55 13.98 -2.78 0.40
C ASN A 55 14.03 -3.84 -0.70
N SER A 56 15.13 -3.90 -1.44
CA SER A 56 15.32 -4.89 -2.52
C SER A 56 15.32 -6.35 -2.03
N ASP A 57 15.57 -6.57 -0.73
CA ASP A 57 15.49 -7.87 -0.07
C ASP A 57 14.09 -8.16 0.53
N GLY A 58 13.13 -7.26 0.35
CA GLY A 58 11.77 -7.36 0.87
C GLY A 58 11.61 -6.99 2.35
N SER A 59 12.64 -6.43 3.00
CA SER A 59 12.52 -5.91 4.36
C SER A 59 11.87 -4.52 4.41
N ILE A 60 11.31 -4.17 5.57
CA ILE A 60 10.72 -2.85 5.83
C ILE A 60 11.87 -1.82 5.91
N PRO A 61 11.83 -0.73 5.11
CA PRO A 61 12.82 0.34 5.21
C PRO A 61 12.75 1.04 6.58
N GLU A 62 13.90 1.32 7.18
CA GLU A 62 13.97 1.99 8.49
C GLU A 62 13.45 3.44 8.45
N ASP A 63 13.41 4.03 7.26
CA ASP A 63 12.93 5.38 6.96
C ASP A 63 11.44 5.42 6.54
N ASP A 64 10.74 4.27 6.58
CA ASP A 64 9.30 4.25 6.31
C ASP A 64 8.49 4.93 7.42
N PRO A 65 7.35 5.55 7.06
CA PRO A 65 6.52 6.28 8.01
C PRO A 65 5.98 5.37 9.12
N VAL A 66 6.00 5.87 10.35
CA VAL A 66 5.35 5.23 11.48
C VAL A 66 3.89 5.71 11.53
N ILE A 67 2.96 4.83 11.17
CA ILE A 67 1.53 5.15 11.12
C ILE A 67 0.84 4.43 12.28
N ASN A 68 0.12 5.17 13.13
CA ASN A 68 -0.50 4.66 14.36
C ASN A 68 0.47 3.86 15.26
N GLY A 69 1.73 4.29 15.32
CA GLY A 69 2.76 3.66 16.17
C GLY A 69 3.36 2.37 15.61
N VAL A 70 3.05 2.00 14.35
CA VAL A 70 3.59 0.79 13.69
C VAL A 70 4.41 1.19 12.47
N GLN A 71 5.66 0.74 12.41
CA GLN A 71 6.46 0.78 11.19
C GLN A 71 6.18 -0.48 10.37
N SER A 72 5.79 -0.31 9.11
CA SER A 72 5.42 -1.39 8.20
C SER A 72 5.78 -0.99 6.78
N HIS A 73 5.55 -1.85 5.79
CA HIS A 73 5.74 -1.48 4.38
C HIS A 73 4.75 -0.41 3.89
N VAL A 74 3.75 -0.02 4.68
CA VAL A 74 2.70 0.93 4.25
C VAL A 74 3.29 2.34 4.14
N TYR A 75 3.48 2.79 2.90
CA TYR A 75 3.91 4.16 2.58
C TYR A 75 2.72 5.11 2.46
N ALA A 76 1.61 4.64 1.87
CA ALA A 76 0.35 5.37 1.80
C ALA A 76 -0.85 4.39 1.82
N TYR A 77 -2.02 4.87 2.25
CA TYR A 77 -3.22 4.04 2.42
C TYR A 77 -4.52 4.78 2.05
N GLY A 78 -5.63 4.03 2.00
CA GLY A 78 -6.94 4.59 1.67
C GLY A 78 -7.27 4.54 0.18
N HIS A 79 -6.64 3.65 -0.57
CA HIS A 79 -6.71 3.61 -2.01
C HIS A 79 -7.67 2.53 -2.53
N ARG A 80 -8.30 2.80 -3.69
CA ARG A 80 -9.23 1.88 -4.34
C ARG A 80 -8.51 0.95 -5.32
N ASN A 81 -8.15 1.46 -6.50
CA ASN A 81 -7.49 0.67 -7.54
C ASN A 81 -6.48 1.53 -8.32
N HIS A 82 -5.22 1.49 -7.89
CA HIS A 82 -4.12 2.12 -8.60
C HIS A 82 -3.54 1.15 -9.62
N GLN A 83 -3.50 1.56 -10.87
CA GLN A 83 -2.88 0.78 -11.94
C GLN A 83 -1.58 1.41 -12.45
N GLY A 84 -1.35 2.69 -12.14
CA GLY A 84 -0.13 3.41 -12.52
C GLY A 84 0.59 3.96 -11.29
N ILE A 85 1.92 3.78 -11.29
CA ILE A 85 2.83 4.29 -10.28
C ILE A 85 4.13 4.72 -10.99
N ALA A 86 4.64 5.90 -10.65
CA ALA A 86 5.92 6.42 -11.13
C ALA A 86 6.65 7.09 -9.96
N VAL A 87 7.97 6.95 -9.93
CA VAL A 87 8.82 7.57 -8.90
C VAL A 87 9.82 8.46 -9.62
N SER A 88 9.98 9.70 -9.16
CA SER A 88 10.95 10.64 -9.72
C SER A 88 12.37 10.28 -9.30
N PRO A 89 13.40 10.81 -9.98
CA PRO A 89 14.79 10.70 -9.52
C PRO A 89 15.05 11.31 -8.14
N THR A 90 14.17 12.22 -7.68
CA THR A 90 14.20 12.86 -6.36
C THR A 90 13.34 12.15 -5.31
N ASP A 91 12.87 10.94 -5.61
CA ASP A 91 12.01 10.09 -4.76
C ASP A 91 10.58 10.64 -4.53
N ASP A 92 10.11 11.52 -5.44
CA ASP A 92 8.69 11.93 -5.47
C ASP A 92 7.83 10.81 -6.06
N LEU A 93 6.78 10.44 -5.35
CA LEU A 93 5.86 9.38 -5.75
C LEU A 93 4.61 9.94 -6.44
N TYR A 94 4.36 9.49 -7.67
CA TYR A 94 3.16 9.78 -8.45
C TYR A 94 2.32 8.51 -8.62
N VAL A 95 1.04 8.59 -8.30
CA VAL A 95 0.11 7.47 -8.38
C VAL A 95 -1.15 7.88 -9.14
N SER A 96 -1.54 7.08 -10.14
CA SER A 96 -2.80 7.27 -10.85
C SER A 96 -3.84 6.25 -10.37
N ALA A 97 -5.00 6.75 -9.93
CA ALA A 97 -6.08 5.95 -9.38
C ALA A 97 -7.30 5.91 -10.31
N TRP A 98 -7.93 4.75 -10.42
CA TRP A 98 -9.26 4.64 -11.01
C TRP A 98 -10.33 4.95 -9.96
N GLY A 99 -11.03 6.07 -10.14
CA GLY A 99 -12.23 6.41 -9.38
C GLY A 99 -13.42 5.53 -9.77
N GLN A 100 -14.50 5.58 -8.99
CA GLN A 100 -15.76 4.94 -9.32
C GLN A 100 -16.64 5.90 -10.14
N ILE A 101 -17.19 5.42 -11.26
CA ILE A 101 -18.34 6.04 -11.91
C ILE A 101 -19.59 5.45 -11.25
N ARG A 102 -20.47 6.30 -10.72
CA ARG A 102 -21.75 5.89 -10.11
C ARG A 102 -22.78 5.55 -11.18
#